data_AF-A0A3M7Q9Z1-F1
#
_entry.id   AF-A0A3M7Q9Z1-F1
#
_cell.length_a   1.000
_cell.length_b   1.000
_cell.length_c   1.000
_cell.angle_alpha   90.00
_cell.angle_beta   90.00
_cell.angle_gamma   90.00
#
_symmetry.space_group_name_H-M   'P 1'
#
loop_
_entity.id
_entity.type
_entity.pdbx_description
1 polymer ?
#
loop_
_entity_poly.entity_id
_entity_poly.type
_entity_poly.pdbx_seq_one_letter_code
_entity_poly.pdbx_strand_id
1 'polypeptide(L)'
;AIQFYLDFKPMLLNDLLTVLSPRLDHTRSVSYFVKVNQLPLVKAYLRSVQNNNNKSINEALNNLLIEEEDFQGLRTSIDAYDNFDNISLAQRLEKHELIEFRRISAYLYKGNNRWKQAIELCKADRLYKDAMSYAGESKQVELAEDLIAWFLDQKLYECFGACLYQCYDLLRSDVILELAWRHNIMDFAMPFMIQTMREFSTRIDKLEQAEKVRSEEDKVQEQKPIVFEQQPQLMITAAPGAGFGMPAAGMPAAGLPQTPFGQPTPFGYAPQPNPYGQQFNPY
;
A
#
# COMPACT_ATOMS: atom_id res chain seq x y z
N ALA A 1 -39.17 -2.85 30.78
CA ALA A 1 -39.10 -4.14 30.06
C ALA A 1 -37.67 -4.70 30.08
N ILE A 2 -36.68 -4.07 29.42
CA ILE A 2 -35.28 -4.54 29.40
C ILE A 2 -34.72 -4.72 30.83
N GLN A 3 -34.93 -3.75 31.73
CA GLN A 3 -34.53 -3.84 33.14
C GLN A 3 -35.15 -5.03 33.89
N PHE A 4 -36.42 -5.37 33.62
CA PHE A 4 -37.08 -6.52 34.24
C PHE A 4 -36.50 -7.86 33.76
N TYR A 5 -36.16 -7.98 32.46
CA TYR A 5 -35.49 -9.17 31.96
C TYR A 5 -34.03 -9.27 32.44
N LEU A 6 -33.37 -8.13 32.61
CA LEU A 6 -32.03 -8.04 33.18
C LEU A 6 -32.00 -8.52 34.63
N ASP A 7 -32.98 -8.10 35.44
CA ASP A 7 -33.05 -8.41 36.88
C ASP A 7 -33.58 -9.83 37.16
N PHE A 8 -34.51 -10.35 36.35
CA PHE A 8 -35.22 -11.61 36.65
C PHE A 8 -34.87 -12.80 35.75
N LYS A 9 -34.38 -12.59 34.51
CA LYS A 9 -33.98 -13.68 33.58
C LYS A 9 -32.84 -13.26 32.62
N PRO A 10 -31.60 -13.19 33.12
CA PRO A 10 -30.46 -12.70 32.34
C PRO A 10 -30.16 -13.53 31.07
N MET A 11 -30.38 -14.85 31.07
CA MET A 11 -30.09 -15.68 29.89
C MET A 11 -31.07 -15.49 28.71
N LEU A 12 -32.34 -15.18 28.97
CA LEU A 12 -33.34 -14.93 27.91
C LEU A 12 -33.22 -13.54 27.28
N LEU A 13 -32.39 -12.68 27.87
CA LEU A 13 -32.18 -11.33 27.38
C LEU A 13 -31.59 -11.31 25.97
N ASN A 14 -30.65 -12.23 25.67
CA ASN A 14 -30.03 -12.32 24.35
C ASN A 14 -31.03 -12.62 23.23
N ASP A 15 -31.96 -13.55 23.48
CA ASP A 15 -33.00 -13.91 22.51
C ASP A 15 -33.99 -12.75 22.30
N LEU A 16 -34.39 -12.09 23.39
CA LEU A 16 -35.26 -10.92 23.34
C LEU A 16 -34.64 -9.77 22.55
N LEU A 17 -33.36 -9.47 22.81
CA LEU A 17 -32.63 -8.42 22.12
C LEU A 17 -32.45 -8.73 20.63
N THR A 18 -32.26 -10.01 20.27
CA THR A 18 -32.13 -10.45 18.87
C THR A 18 -33.41 -10.24 18.07
N VAL A 19 -34.58 -10.53 18.67
CA VAL A 19 -35.89 -10.28 18.02
C VAL A 19 -36.19 -8.79 17.90
N LEU A 20 -35.75 -7.99 18.88
CA LEU A 20 -35.95 -6.53 18.88
C LEU A 20 -34.95 -5.77 18.02
N SER A 21 -33.88 -6.43 17.53
CA SER A 21 -32.81 -5.84 16.72
C SER A 21 -33.28 -4.84 15.64
N PRO A 22 -34.24 -5.15 14.75
CA PRO A 22 -34.59 -4.23 13.66
C PRO A 22 -35.32 -2.95 14.10
N ARG A 23 -35.80 -2.87 15.35
CA ARG A 23 -36.56 -1.70 15.87
C ARG A 23 -35.89 -1.02 17.06
N LEU A 24 -34.75 -1.54 17.50
CA LEU A 24 -34.06 -1.06 18.69
C LEU A 24 -33.00 -0.04 18.31
N ASP A 25 -32.90 1.05 19.07
CA ASP A 25 -31.74 1.94 19.02
C ASP A 25 -30.57 1.29 19.75
N HIS A 26 -29.60 0.81 18.98
CA HIS A 26 -28.43 0.11 19.50
C HIS A 26 -27.51 1.00 20.32
N THR A 27 -27.34 2.28 19.94
CA THR A 27 -26.45 3.22 20.64
C THR A 27 -26.95 3.48 22.06
N ARG A 28 -28.27 3.69 22.19
CA ARG A 28 -28.91 3.89 23.49
C ARG A 28 -28.87 2.64 24.36
N SER A 29 -29.06 1.47 23.74
CA SER A 29 -29.06 0.17 24.42
C SER A 29 -27.67 -0.18 24.95
N VAL A 30 -26.62 -0.01 24.14
CA VAL A 30 -25.22 -0.21 24.57
C VAL A 30 -24.86 0.74 25.71
N SER A 31 -25.21 2.02 25.59
CA SER A 31 -24.97 3.01 26.67
C SER A 31 -25.64 2.62 27.98
N TYR A 32 -26.80 1.96 27.93
CA TYR A 32 -27.48 1.43 29.11
C TYR A 32 -26.73 0.23 29.69
N PHE A 33 -26.34 -0.75 28.87
CA PHE A 33 -25.61 -1.94 29.33
C PHE A 33 -24.21 -1.62 29.88
N VAL A 34 -23.53 -0.62 29.31
CA VAL A 34 -22.26 -0.07 29.85
C VAL A 34 -22.47 0.48 31.27
N LYS A 35 -23.54 1.26 31.49
CA LYS A 35 -23.85 1.82 32.83
C LYS A 35 -24.19 0.75 33.87
N VAL A 36 -24.81 -0.35 33.44
CA VAL A 36 -25.20 -1.45 34.33
C VAL A 36 -24.06 -2.45 34.54
N ASN A 37 -22.94 -2.29 33.83
CA ASN A 37 -21.76 -3.17 33.88
C ASN A 37 -22.08 -4.66 33.63
N GLN A 38 -23.14 -4.95 32.88
CA GLN A 38 -23.57 -6.30 32.49
C GLN A 38 -23.42 -6.51 30.98
N LEU A 39 -22.39 -5.89 30.41
CA LEU A 39 -22.01 -5.98 29.01
C LEU A 39 -21.62 -7.41 28.57
N PRO A 40 -20.95 -8.25 29.40
CA PRO A 40 -20.62 -9.63 29.02
C PRO A 40 -21.84 -10.49 28.68
N LEU A 41 -22.97 -10.23 29.36
CA LEU A 41 -24.21 -10.98 29.15
C LEU A 41 -24.77 -10.79 27.75
N VAL A 42 -24.54 -9.63 27.13
CA VAL A 42 -25.04 -9.28 25.79
C VAL A 42 -24.04 -9.58 24.67
N LYS A 43 -22.97 -10.34 24.91
CA LYS A 43 -21.95 -10.68 23.89
C LYS A 43 -22.53 -11.31 22.62
N ALA A 44 -23.44 -12.27 22.78
CA ALA A 44 -24.09 -12.95 21.65
C ALA A 44 -24.94 -11.97 20.81
N TYR A 45 -25.61 -11.04 21.48
CA TYR A 45 -26.34 -9.96 20.85
C TYR A 45 -25.41 -8.96 20.15
N LEU A 46 -24.30 -8.55 20.77
CA LEU A 46 -23.35 -7.63 20.15
C LEU A 46 -22.73 -8.22 18.88
N ARG A 47 -22.40 -9.53 18.87
CA ARG A 47 -21.92 -10.23 17.66
C ARG A 47 -22.97 -10.29 16.55
N SER A 48 -24.26 -10.48 16.87
CA SER A 48 -25.31 -10.53 15.84
C SER A 48 -25.62 -9.16 15.23
N VAL A 49 -25.54 -8.10 16.05
CA VAL A 49 -25.79 -6.72 15.65
C VAL A 49 -24.53 -6.03 15.09
N GLN A 50 -23.37 -6.67 15.16
CA GLN A 50 -22.12 -6.14 14.63
C GLN A 50 -22.18 -5.80 13.13
N ASN A 51 -23.05 -6.49 12.39
CA ASN A 51 -23.36 -6.20 10.98
C ASN A 51 -23.80 -4.76 10.71
N ASN A 52 -24.37 -4.08 11.70
CA ASN A 52 -24.83 -2.69 11.55
C ASN A 52 -23.67 -1.68 11.65
N ASN A 53 -22.43 -2.13 11.89
CA ASN A 53 -21.19 -1.36 11.98
C ASN A 53 -21.36 -0.04 12.77
N ASN A 54 -22.00 -0.10 13.94
CA ASN A 54 -22.24 1.07 14.77
C ASN A 54 -21.06 1.27 15.74
N LYS A 55 -20.48 2.48 15.76
CA LYS A 55 -19.36 2.86 16.62
C LYS A 55 -19.52 2.44 18.08
N SER A 56 -20.68 2.71 18.67
CA SER A 56 -20.93 2.40 20.08
C SER A 56 -20.89 0.90 20.37
N ILE A 57 -21.40 0.07 19.45
CA ILE A 57 -21.41 -1.40 19.55
C ILE A 57 -19.99 -1.93 19.40
N ASN A 58 -19.26 -1.47 18.38
CA ASN A 58 -17.90 -1.92 18.12
C ASN A 58 -16.96 -1.54 19.26
N GLU A 59 -17.07 -0.33 19.80
CA GLU A 59 -16.27 0.14 20.93
C GLU A 59 -16.58 -0.66 22.22
N ALA A 60 -17.86 -0.88 22.51
CA ALA A 60 -18.28 -1.70 23.64
C ALA A 60 -17.83 -3.16 23.50
N LEU A 61 -17.94 -3.74 22.31
CA LEU A 61 -17.51 -5.10 22.04
C LEU A 61 -15.99 -5.24 22.12
N ASN A 62 -15.23 -4.29 21.57
CA ASN A 62 -13.77 -4.29 21.66
C ASN A 62 -13.32 -4.18 23.13
N ASN A 63 -13.97 -3.32 23.93
CA ASN A 63 -13.70 -3.23 25.37
C ASN A 63 -13.99 -4.56 26.09
N LEU A 64 -15.09 -5.23 25.76
CA LEU A 64 -15.42 -6.53 26.32
C LEU A 64 -14.38 -7.60 25.95
N LEU A 65 -13.96 -7.65 24.69
CA LEU A 65 -12.98 -8.62 24.20
C LEU A 65 -11.60 -8.40 24.83
N ILE A 66 -11.26 -7.16 25.19
CA ILE A 66 -10.06 -6.82 25.96
C ILE A 66 -10.16 -7.36 27.39
N GLU A 67 -11.31 -7.20 28.05
CA GLU A 67 -11.54 -7.71 29.42
C GLU A 67 -11.58 -9.24 29.50
N GLU A 68 -12.12 -9.89 28.47
CA GLU A 68 -12.18 -11.36 28.36
C GLU A 68 -10.90 -12.00 27.79
N GLU A 69 -9.91 -11.19 27.43
CA GLU A 69 -8.63 -11.61 26.83
C GLU A 69 -8.76 -12.39 25.49
N ASP A 70 -9.85 -12.19 24.75
CA ASP A 70 -10.12 -12.84 23.46
C ASP A 70 -9.47 -12.07 22.29
N PHE A 71 -8.17 -12.30 22.07
CA PHE A 71 -7.40 -11.66 21.00
C PHE A 71 -7.84 -12.10 19.59
N GLN A 72 -8.29 -13.34 19.41
CA GLN A 72 -8.74 -13.83 18.10
C GLN A 72 -10.06 -13.18 17.71
N GLY A 73 -11.02 -13.14 18.64
CA GLY A 73 -12.29 -12.47 18.45
C GLY A 73 -12.11 -10.98 18.17
N LEU A 74 -11.18 -10.31 18.88
CA LEU A 74 -10.87 -8.90 18.65
C LEU A 74 -10.32 -8.66 17.25
N ARG A 75 -9.39 -9.50 16.76
CA ARG A 75 -8.82 -9.34 15.42
C ARG A 75 -9.87 -9.52 14.32
N THR A 76 -10.67 -10.57 14.38
CA THR A 76 -11.75 -10.79 13.39
C THR A 76 -12.80 -9.68 13.44
N SER A 77 -13.13 -9.20 14.64
CA SER A 77 -14.04 -8.06 14.85
C SER A 77 -13.52 -6.79 14.16
N ILE A 78 -12.24 -6.47 14.36
CA ILE A 78 -11.58 -5.30 13.76
C ILE A 78 -11.45 -5.42 12.23
N ASP A 79 -11.05 -6.60 11.73
CA ASP A 79 -10.86 -6.81 10.29
C ASP A 79 -12.18 -6.75 9.50
N ALA A 80 -13.30 -7.13 10.13
CA ALA A 80 -14.62 -7.11 9.50
C ALA A 80 -15.35 -5.76 9.62
N TYR A 81 -15.10 -4.99 10.70
CA TYR A 81 -15.87 -3.80 11.04
C TYR A 81 -14.96 -2.65 11.49
N ASP A 82 -14.88 -1.60 10.67
CA ASP A 82 -13.92 -0.50 10.79
C ASP A 82 -14.44 0.76 11.51
N ASN A 83 -15.73 0.82 11.85
CA ASN A 83 -16.32 2.00 12.49
C ASN A 83 -16.06 1.99 14.00
N PHE A 84 -14.87 2.39 14.42
CA PHE A 84 -14.51 2.62 15.83
C PHE A 84 -13.34 3.59 15.94
N ASP A 85 -12.98 3.99 17.17
CA ASP A 85 -11.83 4.86 17.38
C ASP A 85 -10.52 4.06 17.42
N ASN A 86 -9.84 3.98 16.27
CA ASN A 86 -8.58 3.27 16.09
C ASN A 86 -7.47 3.75 17.04
N ILE A 87 -7.39 5.06 17.31
CA ILE A 87 -6.27 5.64 18.06
C ILE A 87 -6.46 5.38 19.55
N SER A 88 -7.66 5.65 20.06
CA SER A 88 -7.98 5.43 21.47
C SER A 88 -7.90 3.95 21.84
N LEU A 89 -8.34 3.06 20.94
CA LEU A 89 -8.24 1.62 21.14
C LEU A 89 -6.77 1.15 21.16
N ALA A 90 -5.95 1.62 20.22
CA ALA A 90 -4.53 1.26 20.15
C ALA A 90 -3.75 1.70 21.40
N GLN A 91 -3.98 2.91 21.92
CA GLN A 91 -3.36 3.40 23.16
C GLN A 91 -3.74 2.58 24.39
N ARG A 92 -4.96 2.02 24.41
CA ARG A 92 -5.41 1.16 25.51
C ARG A 92 -4.76 -0.22 25.41
N LEU A 93 -4.67 -0.77 24.21
CA LEU A 93 -4.04 -2.06 23.94
C LEU A 93 -2.53 -2.05 24.19
N GLU A 94 -1.84 -0.92 23.98
CA GLU A 94 -0.41 -0.75 24.26
C GLU A 94 -0.06 -1.03 25.74
N LYS A 95 -0.97 -0.70 26.68
CA LYS A 95 -0.74 -0.86 28.11
C LYS A 95 -1.03 -2.26 28.64
N HIS A 96 -1.54 -3.17 27.80
CA HIS A 96 -1.86 -4.52 28.23
C HIS A 96 -0.60 -5.38 28.43
N GLU A 97 -0.65 -6.27 29.42
CA GLU A 97 0.45 -7.17 29.76
C GLU A 97 0.68 -8.22 28.67
N LEU A 98 -0.38 -8.62 27.96
CA LEU A 98 -0.35 -9.60 26.88
C LEU A 98 0.23 -9.00 25.60
N ILE A 99 1.26 -9.67 25.08
CA ILE A 99 1.98 -9.29 23.86
C ILE A 99 1.05 -9.33 22.63
N GLU A 100 0.08 -10.26 22.59
CA GLU A 100 -0.87 -10.36 21.47
C GLU A 100 -1.76 -9.12 21.32
N PHE A 101 -2.17 -8.49 22.43
CA PHE A 101 -2.92 -7.23 22.36
C PHE A 101 -2.05 -6.07 21.90
N ARG A 102 -0.79 -6.01 22.32
CA ARG A 102 0.16 -5.00 21.83
C ARG A 102 0.49 -5.20 20.35
N ARG A 103 0.55 -6.45 19.89
CA ARG A 103 0.64 -6.79 18.45
C ARG A 103 -0.58 -6.30 17.67
N ILE A 104 -1.79 -6.47 18.19
CA ILE A 104 -3.02 -5.91 17.59
C ILE A 104 -2.97 -4.37 17.59
N SER A 105 -2.43 -3.74 18.65
CA SER A 105 -2.22 -2.29 18.68
C SER A 105 -1.28 -1.81 17.56
N ALA A 106 -0.16 -2.50 17.35
CA ALA A 106 0.77 -2.19 16.26
C ALA A 106 0.08 -2.33 14.89
N TYR A 107 -0.76 -3.35 14.71
CA TYR A 107 -1.58 -3.53 13.50
C TYR A 107 -2.59 -2.39 13.30
N LEU A 108 -3.25 -1.93 14.35
CA LEU A 108 -4.15 -0.76 14.31
C LEU A 108 -3.40 0.52 13.93
N TYR A 109 -2.20 0.75 14.50
CA TYR A 109 -1.38 1.91 14.13
C TYR A 109 -0.92 1.87 12.68
N LYS A 110 -0.58 0.68 12.16
CA LYS A 110 -0.31 0.45 10.74
C LYS A 110 -1.52 0.83 9.87
N GLY A 111 -2.72 0.35 10.21
CA GLY A 111 -3.95 0.68 9.47
C GLY A 111 -4.25 2.18 9.39
N ASN A 112 -3.82 2.94 10.41
CA ASN A 112 -3.99 4.39 10.49
C ASN A 112 -2.75 5.19 9.99
N ASN A 113 -1.84 4.56 9.24
CA ASN A 113 -0.61 5.17 8.70
C ASN A 113 0.36 5.77 9.76
N ARG A 114 0.26 5.35 11.03
CA ARG A 114 1.13 5.82 12.11
C ARG A 114 2.33 4.89 12.29
N TRP A 115 3.18 4.86 11.28
CA TRP A 115 4.32 3.94 11.18
C TRP A 115 5.33 4.10 12.31
N LYS A 116 5.63 5.33 12.74
CA LYS A 116 6.58 5.62 13.84
C LYS A 116 6.16 4.93 15.14
N GLN A 117 4.91 5.13 15.55
CA GLN A 117 4.37 4.56 16.78
C GLN A 117 4.28 3.02 16.69
N ALA A 118 3.87 2.49 15.53
CA ALA A 118 3.83 1.05 15.32
C ALA A 118 5.22 0.40 15.46
N ILE A 119 6.26 1.00 14.87
CA ILE A 119 7.62 0.48 14.93
C ILE A 119 8.19 0.60 16.34
N GLU A 120 7.98 1.72 17.04
CA GLU A 120 8.40 1.89 18.44
C GLU A 120 7.78 0.83 19.35
N LEU A 121 6.50 0.53 19.17
CA LEU A 121 5.82 -0.53 19.91
C LEU A 121 6.43 -1.90 19.60
N CYS A 122 6.69 -2.20 18.34
CA CYS A 122 7.37 -3.45 17.96
C CYS A 122 8.80 -3.55 18.49
N LYS A 123 9.54 -2.42 18.59
CA LYS A 123 10.87 -2.35 19.23
C LYS A 123 10.77 -2.68 20.72
N ALA A 124 9.78 -2.14 21.42
CA ALA A 124 9.54 -2.43 22.84
C ALA A 124 9.20 -3.90 23.09
N ASP A 125 8.41 -4.49 22.20
CA ASP A 125 7.94 -5.88 22.34
C ASP A 125 8.89 -6.93 21.78
N ARG A 126 9.99 -6.51 21.14
CA ARG A 126 10.94 -7.40 20.45
C ARG A 126 10.28 -8.24 19.34
N LEU A 127 9.19 -7.73 18.74
CA LEU A 127 8.54 -8.32 17.57
C LEU A 127 9.26 -7.90 16.29
N TYR A 128 10.42 -8.52 16.05
CA TYR A 128 11.30 -8.12 14.93
C TYR A 128 10.68 -8.40 13.56
N LYS A 129 9.98 -9.54 13.40
CA LYS A 129 9.37 -9.93 12.12
C LYS A 129 8.32 -8.92 11.64
N ASP A 130 7.46 -8.51 12.56
CA ASP A 130 6.37 -7.57 12.25
C ASP A 130 6.94 -6.16 12.08
N ALA A 131 7.92 -5.74 12.88
CA ALA A 131 8.62 -4.48 12.70
C ALA A 131 9.23 -4.34 11.29
N MET A 132 9.87 -5.41 10.79
CA MET A 132 10.47 -5.43 9.45
C MET A 132 9.42 -5.34 8.33
N SER A 133 8.29 -6.05 8.48
CA SER A 133 7.15 -5.93 7.56
C SER A 133 6.61 -4.50 7.56
N TYR A 134 6.43 -3.89 8.73
CA TYR A 134 5.87 -2.54 8.85
C TYR A 134 6.81 -1.47 8.30
N ALA A 135 8.12 -1.62 8.52
CA ALA A 135 9.11 -0.75 7.91
C ALA A 135 9.10 -0.85 6.37
N GLY A 136 9.08 -2.07 5.83
CA GLY A 136 9.00 -2.29 4.37
C GLY A 136 7.72 -1.73 3.74
N GLU A 137 6.59 -1.91 4.41
CA GLU A 137 5.29 -1.38 3.94
C GLU A 137 5.18 0.14 4.06
N SER A 138 5.83 0.75 5.07
CA SER A 138 5.79 2.20 5.28
C SER A 138 6.41 3.00 4.13
N LYS A 139 7.32 2.38 3.34
CA LYS A 139 8.09 3.02 2.27
C LYS A 139 8.85 4.28 2.71
N GLN A 140 9.16 4.42 3.99
CA GLN A 140 9.92 5.55 4.54
C GLN A 140 11.37 5.13 4.81
N VAL A 141 12.31 5.70 4.05
CA VAL A 141 13.75 5.39 4.15
C VAL A 141 14.27 5.68 5.56
N GLU A 142 13.89 6.82 6.13
CA GLU A 142 14.33 7.24 7.48
C GLU A 142 13.94 6.24 8.57
N LEU A 143 12.73 5.67 8.50
CA LEU A 143 12.26 4.69 9.49
C LEU A 143 12.97 3.35 9.36
N ALA A 144 13.30 2.96 8.12
CA ALA A 144 14.05 1.73 7.87
C ALA A 144 15.51 1.88 8.34
N GLU A 145 16.16 3.03 8.09
CA GLU A 145 17.50 3.32 8.59
C GLU A 145 17.55 3.36 10.12
N ASP A 146 16.58 4.02 10.78
CA ASP A 146 16.48 4.05 12.25
C ASP A 146 16.20 2.67 12.86
N LEU A 147 15.35 1.85 12.21
CA LEU A 147 15.11 0.48 12.66
C LEU A 147 16.38 -0.38 12.55
N ILE A 148 17.14 -0.23 11.47
CA ILE A 148 18.40 -0.94 11.25
C ILE A 148 19.48 -0.50 12.25
N ALA A 149 19.64 0.80 12.48
CA ALA A 149 20.55 1.33 13.49
C ALA A 149 20.24 0.73 14.87
N TRP A 150 18.95 0.67 15.23
CA TRP A 150 18.51 0.04 16.47
C TRP A 150 18.85 -1.46 16.56
N PHE A 151 18.67 -2.22 15.47
CA PHE A 151 19.05 -3.64 15.44
C PHE A 151 20.55 -3.86 15.68
N LEU A 152 21.39 -2.95 15.17
CA LEU A 152 22.84 -3.00 15.35
C LEU A 152 23.26 -2.67 16.78
N ASP A 153 22.61 -1.69 17.40
CA ASP A 153 22.82 -1.34 18.82
C ASP A 153 22.44 -2.50 19.75
N GLN A 154 21.35 -3.22 19.44
CA GLN A 154 20.94 -4.42 20.16
C GLN A 154 21.80 -5.66 19.84
N LYS A 155 22.76 -5.56 18.91
CA LYS A 155 23.64 -6.65 18.43
C LYS A 155 22.88 -7.85 17.85
N LEU A 156 21.71 -7.62 17.26
CA LEU A 156 20.89 -8.65 16.61
C LEU A 156 21.24 -8.75 15.13
N TYR A 157 22.35 -9.41 14.83
CA TYR A 157 22.90 -9.51 13.47
C TYR A 157 22.04 -10.34 12.51
N GLU A 158 21.30 -11.33 13.02
CA GLU A 158 20.37 -12.13 12.22
C GLU A 158 19.15 -11.31 11.75
N CYS A 159 18.62 -10.47 12.64
CA CYS A 159 17.52 -9.57 12.31
C CYS A 159 17.96 -8.47 11.34
N PHE A 160 19.21 -8.03 11.42
CA PHE A 160 19.79 -7.11 10.45
C PHE A 160 19.76 -7.69 9.02
N GLY A 161 20.26 -8.91 8.82
CA GLY A 161 20.24 -9.57 7.51
C GLY A 161 18.82 -9.78 6.96
N ALA A 162 17.88 -10.18 7.81
CA ALA A 162 16.47 -10.32 7.43
C ALA A 162 15.82 -8.97 7.05
N CYS A 163 16.18 -7.89 7.76
CA CYS A 163 15.68 -6.55 7.49
C CYS A 163 16.19 -6.02 6.14
N LEU A 164 17.44 -6.29 5.79
CA LEU A 164 18.01 -5.94 4.48
C LEU A 164 17.25 -6.60 3.32
N TYR A 165 16.82 -7.85 3.51
CA TYR A 165 16.05 -8.56 2.49
C TYR A 165 14.64 -8.00 2.35
N GLN A 166 13.95 -7.75 3.46
CA GLN A 166 12.57 -7.27 3.44
C GLN A 166 12.44 -5.82 2.96
N CYS A 167 13.46 -4.99 3.22
CA CYS A 167 13.48 -3.56 2.86
C CYS A 167 14.39 -3.26 1.65
N TYR A 168 14.64 -4.24 0.79
CA TYR A 168 15.62 -4.14 -0.30
C TYR A 168 15.48 -2.89 -1.19
N ASP A 169 14.25 -2.55 -1.60
CA ASP A 169 13.98 -1.42 -2.48
C ASP A 169 14.12 -0.05 -1.80
N LEU A 170 14.04 -0.03 -0.47
CA LEU A 170 13.95 1.21 0.31
C LEU A 170 15.31 1.66 0.86
N LEU A 171 16.26 0.74 0.98
CA LEU A 171 17.52 0.97 1.66
C LEU A 171 18.60 1.53 0.74
N ARG A 172 19.33 2.52 1.25
CA ARG A 172 20.53 3.08 0.60
C ARG A 172 21.74 2.19 0.87
N SER A 173 22.30 1.61 -0.19
CA SER A 173 23.41 0.65 -0.11
C SER A 173 24.67 1.24 0.54
N ASP A 174 24.90 2.54 0.33
CA ASP A 174 25.95 3.35 0.93
C ASP A 174 25.84 3.41 2.47
N VAL A 175 24.66 3.70 3.01
CA VAL A 175 24.42 3.75 4.46
C VAL A 175 24.55 2.36 5.08
N ILE A 176 24.01 1.33 4.43
CA ILE A 176 24.12 -0.05 4.90
C ILE A 176 25.57 -0.52 4.94
N LEU A 177 26.37 -0.16 3.93
CA LEU A 177 27.79 -0.51 3.89
C LEU A 177 28.56 0.18 5.03
N GLU A 178 28.29 1.45 5.29
CA GLU A 178 28.91 2.18 6.40
C GLU A 178 28.58 1.53 7.75
N LEU A 179 27.30 1.23 7.98
CA LEU A 179 26.84 0.58 9.20
C LEU A 179 27.44 -0.83 9.35
N ALA A 180 27.46 -1.61 8.28
CA ALA A 180 28.02 -2.96 8.31
C ALA A 180 29.53 -2.96 8.59
N TRP A 181 30.25 -1.97 8.06
CA TRP A 181 31.68 -1.80 8.30
C TRP A 181 31.98 -1.36 9.73
N ARG A 182 31.25 -0.37 10.26
CA ARG A 182 31.43 0.12 11.64
C ARG A 182 31.21 -0.97 12.68
N HIS A 183 30.23 -1.85 12.46
CA HIS A 183 29.89 -2.94 13.39
C HIS A 183 30.60 -4.27 13.08
N ASN A 184 31.48 -4.33 12.07
CA ASN A 184 32.22 -5.52 11.65
C ASN A 184 31.33 -6.73 11.31
N ILE A 185 30.18 -6.49 10.67
CA ILE A 185 29.16 -7.50 10.32
C ILE A 185 29.02 -7.68 8.80
N MET A 186 30.11 -7.45 8.09
CA MET A 186 30.14 -7.45 6.63
C MET A 186 29.61 -8.76 6.04
N ASP A 187 29.89 -9.89 6.68
CA ASP A 187 29.45 -11.23 6.24
C ASP A 187 27.93 -11.35 6.08
N PHE A 188 27.14 -10.68 6.93
CA PHE A 188 25.68 -10.68 6.84
C PHE A 188 25.16 -9.72 5.77
N ALA A 189 25.92 -8.66 5.44
CA ALA A 189 25.57 -7.68 4.42
C ALA A 189 26.02 -8.09 3.00
N MET A 190 26.98 -9.02 2.89
CA MET A 190 27.56 -9.42 1.60
C MET A 190 26.53 -9.93 0.59
N PRO A 191 25.56 -10.81 0.92
CA PRO A 191 24.56 -11.26 -0.06
C PRO A 191 23.71 -10.12 -0.61
N PHE A 192 23.33 -9.16 0.25
CA PHE A 192 22.61 -7.95 -0.14
C PHE A 192 23.46 -7.11 -1.10
N MET A 193 24.73 -6.87 -0.75
CA MET A 193 25.64 -6.06 -1.56
C MET A 193 25.90 -6.67 -2.95
N ILE A 194 26.07 -7.98 -3.02
CA ILE A 194 26.27 -8.69 -4.30
C ILE A 194 25.04 -8.51 -5.21
N GLN A 195 23.83 -8.65 -4.65
CA GLN A 195 22.60 -8.45 -5.40
C GLN A 195 22.46 -7.01 -5.91
N THR A 196 22.72 -6.03 -5.04
CA THR A 196 22.66 -4.61 -5.43
C THR A 196 23.70 -4.26 -6.49
N MET A 197 24.94 -4.73 -6.35
CA MET A 197 25.98 -4.54 -7.38
C MET A 197 25.57 -5.17 -8.71
N ARG A 198 25.04 -6.40 -8.70
CA ARG A 198 24.56 -7.07 -9.91
C ARG A 198 23.45 -6.29 -10.61
N GLU A 199 22.50 -5.76 -9.86
CA GLU A 199 21.43 -4.94 -10.41
C GLU A 199 21.91 -3.60 -10.95
N PHE A 200 22.89 -2.96 -10.30
CA PHE A 200 23.51 -1.75 -10.84
C PHE A 200 24.24 -2.07 -12.14
N SER A 201 25.07 -3.13 -12.20
CA SER A 201 25.72 -3.55 -13.44
C SER A 201 24.70 -3.85 -14.54
N THR A 202 23.66 -4.63 -14.24
CA THR A 202 22.63 -4.98 -15.23
C THR A 202 21.83 -3.74 -15.70
N ARG A 203 21.57 -2.78 -14.81
CA ARG A 203 20.91 -1.51 -15.17
C ARG A 203 21.82 -0.64 -16.03
N ILE A 204 23.11 -0.54 -15.69
CA ILE A 204 24.11 0.17 -16.48
C ILE A 204 24.22 -0.46 -17.87
N ASP A 205 24.32 -1.78 -17.98
CA ASP A 205 24.40 -2.48 -19.27
C ASP A 205 23.16 -2.20 -20.14
N LYS A 206 21.96 -2.21 -19.55
CA LYS A 206 20.71 -1.87 -20.26
C LYS A 206 20.67 -0.42 -20.70
N LEU A 207 21.14 0.52 -19.87
CA LEU A 207 21.22 1.93 -20.20
C LEU A 207 22.23 2.18 -21.31
N GLU A 208 23.40 1.53 -21.24
CA GLU A 208 24.43 1.61 -22.27
C GLU A 208 23.93 1.04 -23.60
N GLN A 209 23.18 -0.06 -23.59
CA GLN A 209 22.52 -0.59 -24.79
C GLN A 209 21.45 0.36 -25.34
N ALA A 210 20.61 0.94 -24.48
CA ALA A 210 19.59 1.90 -24.90
C ALA A 210 20.21 3.18 -25.49
N GLU A 211 21.31 3.67 -24.91
CA GLU A 211 22.05 4.82 -25.40
C GLU A 211 22.76 4.51 -26.72
N LYS A 212 23.33 3.31 -26.88
CA LYS A 212 23.90 2.85 -28.15
C LYS A 212 22.85 2.81 -29.25
N VAL A 213 21.70 2.19 -29.02
CA VAL A 213 20.58 2.15 -29.98
C VAL A 213 20.10 3.55 -30.33
N ARG A 214 19.93 4.43 -29.35
CA ARG A 214 19.52 5.83 -29.59
C ARG A 214 20.56 6.60 -30.40
N SER A 215 21.86 6.38 -30.13
CA SER A 215 22.95 6.98 -30.90
C SER A 215 23.02 6.46 -32.34
N GLU A 216 22.62 5.21 -32.58
CA GLU A 216 22.52 4.63 -33.92
C GLU A 216 21.30 5.18 -34.67
N GLU A 217 20.15 5.33 -34.00
CA GLU A 217 18.95 5.95 -34.56
C GLU A 217 19.17 7.43 -34.93
N ASP A 218 19.86 8.19 -34.07
CA ASP A 218 20.21 9.60 -34.33
C ASP A 218 21.19 9.71 -35.51
N LYS A 219 22.17 8.81 -35.63
CA LYS A 219 23.07 8.72 -36.80
C LYS A 219 22.32 8.33 -38.08
N VAL A 220 21.32 7.46 -38.00
CA VAL A 220 20.47 7.08 -39.13
C VAL A 220 19.51 8.21 -39.53
N GLN A 221 19.07 9.06 -38.59
CA GLN A 221 18.27 10.26 -38.90
C GLN A 221 19.11 11.38 -39.53
N GLU A 222 20.35 11.62 -39.08
CA GLU A 222 21.28 12.56 -39.73
C GLU A 222 21.76 12.08 -41.11
N GLN A 223 21.80 10.76 -41.35
CA GLN A 223 22.15 10.18 -42.66
C GLN A 223 20.99 10.03 -43.64
N LYS A 224 19.75 10.44 -43.29
CA LYS A 224 18.69 10.60 -44.30
C LYS A 224 18.99 11.86 -45.12
N PRO A 225 19.37 11.74 -46.40
CA PRO A 225 19.61 12.92 -47.23
C PRO A 225 18.30 13.66 -47.38
N ILE A 226 18.38 14.99 -47.32
CA ILE A 226 17.40 15.91 -47.91
C ILE A 226 17.08 15.35 -49.31
N VAL A 227 15.89 14.80 -49.49
CA VAL A 227 15.38 14.37 -50.81
C VAL A 227 15.10 15.65 -51.59
N PHE A 228 16.16 16.22 -52.17
CA PHE A 228 16.07 17.16 -53.27
C PHE A 228 16.54 16.43 -54.52
N GLU A 229 15.63 16.39 -55.50
CA GLU A 229 15.90 16.18 -56.92
C GLU A 229 16.51 14.86 -57.37
N GLN A 230 15.68 14.08 -58.08
CA GLN A 230 16.04 13.70 -59.46
C GLN A 230 14.81 13.22 -60.22
N GLN A 231 14.22 14.11 -61.02
CA GLN A 231 13.61 13.85 -62.33
C GLN A 231 13.22 15.19 -63.00
N PRO A 232 13.32 15.32 -64.34
CA PRO A 232 14.53 15.62 -65.11
C PRO A 232 14.48 17.02 -65.76
N GLN A 233 15.64 17.56 -66.15
CA GLN A 233 15.75 18.85 -66.84
C GLN A 233 15.10 18.82 -68.24
N LEU A 234 14.19 19.78 -68.50
CA LEU A 234 13.72 20.14 -69.84
C LEU A 234 13.82 21.66 -70.05
N MET A 235 14.77 22.04 -70.91
CA MET A 235 14.82 23.20 -71.82
C MET A 235 15.00 24.64 -71.28
N ILE A 236 16.14 25.20 -71.70
CA ILE A 236 16.51 26.61 -71.89
C ILE A 236 15.45 27.38 -72.70
N THR A 237 15.10 28.61 -72.31
CA THR A 237 15.16 29.82 -73.17
C THR A 237 15.10 31.10 -72.35
N ALA A 238 15.92 32.06 -72.77
CA ALA A 238 16.17 33.35 -72.17
C ALA A 238 15.01 34.36 -72.33
N ALA A 239 14.87 35.28 -71.38
CA ALA A 239 14.96 36.72 -71.63
C ALA A 239 14.83 37.53 -70.32
N PRO A 240 15.66 38.58 -70.12
CA PRO A 240 15.57 39.50 -68.99
C PRO A 240 14.62 40.65 -69.31
N GLY A 241 13.76 41.04 -68.36
CA GLY A 241 13.02 42.28 -68.55
C GLY A 241 11.82 42.46 -67.65
N ALA A 242 11.87 43.56 -66.93
CA ALA A 242 10.73 44.41 -66.60
C ALA A 242 9.63 43.83 -65.69
N GLY A 243 9.72 44.25 -64.43
CA GLY A 243 8.77 45.29 -64.01
C GLY A 243 7.60 44.85 -63.13
N PHE A 244 7.44 45.62 -62.06
CA PHE A 244 6.19 46.00 -61.41
C PHE A 244 5.45 44.98 -60.54
N GLY A 245 5.19 45.39 -59.29
CA GLY A 245 3.99 44.98 -58.55
C GLY A 245 4.16 44.74 -57.04
N MET A 246 4.08 45.80 -56.25
CA MET A 246 3.80 45.80 -54.79
C MET A 246 2.34 45.30 -54.49
N PRO A 247 1.78 45.41 -53.26
CA PRO A 247 2.03 44.72 -51.98
C PRO A 247 0.70 44.25 -51.29
N ALA A 248 0.73 43.54 -50.14
CA ALA A 248 -0.34 43.52 -49.09
C ALA A 248 0.08 42.55 -47.96
N ALA A 249 0.18 42.85 -46.65
CA ALA A 249 -0.67 43.55 -45.66
C ALA A 249 -1.93 42.77 -45.23
N GLY A 250 -1.98 42.28 -43.98
CA GLY A 250 -3.22 41.80 -43.34
C GLY A 250 -3.05 40.90 -42.09
N MET A 251 -2.94 41.50 -40.91
CA MET A 251 -3.46 40.98 -39.61
C MET A 251 -5.02 41.10 -39.59
N PRO A 252 -5.85 40.71 -38.57
CA PRO A 252 -5.64 40.04 -37.26
C PRO A 252 -6.75 39.01 -36.83
N ALA A 253 -6.58 38.45 -35.61
CA ALA A 253 -7.57 38.22 -34.52
C ALA A 253 -8.78 37.24 -34.58
N ALA A 254 -8.96 36.61 -33.40
CA ALA A 254 -10.22 36.32 -32.66
C ALA A 254 -10.91 34.95 -32.81
N GLY A 255 -11.32 34.39 -31.65
CA GLY A 255 -12.58 33.64 -31.52
C GLY A 255 -12.52 32.23 -30.94
N LEU A 256 -12.88 32.08 -29.65
CA LEU A 256 -13.53 30.92 -29.01
C LEU A 256 -14.75 30.39 -29.83
N PRO A 257 -15.46 29.26 -29.55
CA PRO A 257 -15.60 28.48 -28.28
C PRO A 257 -15.86 26.94 -28.43
N GLN A 258 -16.20 26.30 -27.29
CA GLN A 258 -17.14 25.16 -27.08
C GLN A 258 -16.65 23.70 -26.89
N THR A 259 -16.98 23.22 -25.68
CA THR A 259 -17.27 21.85 -25.17
C THR A 259 -18.41 21.14 -25.96
N PRO A 260 -18.84 19.85 -25.75
CA PRO A 260 -18.67 18.96 -24.57
C PRO A 260 -18.58 17.41 -24.82
N PHE A 261 -18.32 16.65 -23.73
CA PHE A 261 -18.80 15.28 -23.38
C PHE A 261 -18.54 14.04 -24.29
N GLY A 262 -18.00 12.96 -23.69
CA GLY A 262 -18.13 11.59 -24.23
C GLY A 262 -17.25 10.51 -23.58
N GLN A 263 -17.83 9.76 -22.63
CA GLN A 263 -17.44 8.53 -21.91
C GLN A 263 -16.28 7.59 -22.41
N PRO A 264 -15.61 6.87 -21.48
CA PRO A 264 -14.60 5.85 -21.77
C PRO A 264 -15.19 4.46 -22.07
N THR A 265 -14.62 3.78 -23.06
CA THR A 265 -14.91 2.38 -23.44
C THR A 265 -14.17 1.38 -22.53
N PRO A 266 -14.80 0.26 -22.13
CA PRO A 266 -14.14 -0.83 -21.43
C PRO A 266 -13.74 -1.95 -22.40
N PHE A 267 -12.44 -2.19 -22.58
CA PHE A 267 -11.95 -3.36 -23.32
C PHE A 267 -11.46 -4.45 -22.34
N GLY A 268 -12.28 -5.49 -22.21
CA GLY A 268 -11.91 -6.73 -21.53
C GLY A 268 -11.01 -7.60 -22.40
N TYR A 269 -9.93 -8.11 -21.80
CA TYR A 269 -9.07 -9.14 -22.38
C TYR A 269 -9.44 -10.49 -21.76
N ALA A 270 -9.90 -11.42 -22.60
CA ALA A 270 -9.99 -12.85 -22.30
C ALA A 270 -8.91 -13.60 -23.11
N PRO A 271 -8.20 -14.59 -22.54
CA PRO A 271 -7.17 -15.33 -23.25
C PRO A 271 -7.76 -16.46 -24.12
N GLN A 272 -7.29 -16.55 -25.37
CA GLN A 272 -7.58 -17.67 -26.28
C GLN A 272 -6.68 -18.89 -26.00
N PRO A 273 -7.18 -20.12 -26.16
CA PRO A 273 -6.38 -21.35 -26.16
C PRO A 273 -5.87 -21.68 -27.58
N ASN A 274 -4.58 -22.02 -27.67
CA ASN A 274 -3.87 -22.37 -28.90
C ASN A 274 -4.14 -23.85 -29.31
N PRO A 275 -4.45 -24.18 -30.58
CA PRO A 275 -4.71 -25.55 -31.01
C PRO A 275 -3.60 -26.06 -31.94
N TYR A 276 -2.75 -26.99 -31.50
CA TYR A 276 -2.07 -27.94 -32.41
C TYR A 276 -1.58 -29.15 -31.60
N GLY A 277 -2.20 -30.30 -31.86
CA GLY A 277 -1.75 -31.59 -31.37
C GLY A 277 -0.64 -32.16 -32.25
N GLN A 278 0.26 -32.92 -31.63
CA GLN A 278 0.98 -34.01 -32.28
C GLN A 278 0.97 -35.23 -31.36
N GLN A 279 0.23 -36.23 -31.82
CA GLN A 279 0.23 -37.61 -31.38
C GLN A 279 1.53 -38.28 -31.80
N PHE A 280 2.25 -38.91 -30.88
CA PHE A 280 3.07 -40.09 -31.18
C PHE A 280 3.11 -41.02 -29.95
N ASN A 281 2.67 -42.25 -30.19
CA ASN A 281 2.80 -43.46 -29.40
C ASN A 281 3.09 -44.57 -30.44
N PRO A 282 3.49 -45.82 -30.11
CA PRO A 282 4.12 -46.36 -28.90
C PRO A 282 5.42 -47.14 -29.23
N TYR A 283 6.22 -47.44 -28.21
CA TYR A 283 6.89 -48.73 -27.97
C TYR A 283 7.19 -48.86 -26.48
#